data_AF-A0A9N9R0Z5-F1
#
_entry.id   AF-A0A9N9R0Z5-F1
#
_cell.length_a   1.000
_cell.length_b   1.000
_cell.length_c   1.000
_cell.angle_alpha   90.00
_cell.angle_beta   90.00
_cell.angle_gamma   90.00
#
_symmetry.space_group_name_H-M   'P 1'
#
loop_
_entity.id
_entity.type
_entity.pdbx_description
1 polymer ?
#
loop_
_entity_poly.entity_id
_entity_poly.type
_entity_poly.pdbx_seq_one_letter_code
_entity_poly.pdbx_strand_id
1 'polypeptide(L)' 'MAVVNGKYLILHQKYTYSKKGPTFKHWYCSKRLTLQCGAKIKLDDEKRIVLADTNHNHPPPKIYKTSNGSYVTVS' A
#
# COMPACT_ATOMS: atom_id res chain seq x y z
N MET A 1 4.18 0.36 -8.68
CA MET A 1 3.54 1.38 -7.80
C MET A 1 2.27 1.86 -8.48
N ALA A 2 1.29 2.31 -7.70
CA ALA A 2 -0.01 2.79 -8.18
C ALA A 2 -0.27 4.19 -7.60
N VAL A 3 -0.89 5.07 -8.39
CA VAL A 3 -1.39 6.35 -7.87
C VAL A 3 -2.80 6.11 -7.34
N VAL A 4 -2.98 6.24 -6.03
CA VAL A 4 -4.26 6.07 -5.34
C VAL A 4 -4.64 7.41 -4.72
N ASN A 5 -5.77 8.01 -5.11
CA ASN A 5 -6.20 9.33 -4.62
C ASN A 5 -5.09 10.40 -4.69
N GLY A 6 -4.31 10.42 -5.77
CA GLY A 6 -3.18 11.36 -5.97
C GLY A 6 -1.90 11.03 -5.20
N LYS A 7 -1.85 9.92 -4.44
CA LYS A 7 -0.67 9.48 -3.69
C LYS A 7 -0.06 8.22 -4.28
N TYR A 8 1.26 8.15 -4.35
CA TYR A 8 1.97 6.93 -4.76
C TYR A 8 1.90 5.89 -3.64
N LEU A 9 1.16 4.80 -3.89
CA LEU A 9 1.01 3.65 -3.01
C LEU A 9 1.53 2.37 -3.69
N ILE A 10 1.85 1.36 -2.89
CA ILE A 10 1.98 -0.01 -3.40
C ILE A 10 0.62 -0.67 -3.29
N LEU A 11 0.10 -1.15 -4.41
CA LEU A 11 -1.06 -2.03 -4.43
C LEU A 11 -0.55 -3.48 -4.49
N HIS A 12 -0.78 -4.24 -3.44
CA HIS A 12 -0.37 -5.64 -3.35
C HIS A 12 -1.50 -6.46 -2.72
N GLN A 13 -1.92 -7.54 -3.38
CA GLN A 13 -3.00 -8.43 -2.92
C GLN A 13 -4.30 -7.70 -2.51
N LYS A 14 -4.73 -6.68 -3.28
CA LYS A 14 -5.92 -5.84 -2.98
C LYS A 14 -5.80 -4.94 -1.74
N TYR A 15 -4.62 -4.84 -1.14
CA TYR A 15 -4.32 -3.89 -0.07
C TYR A 15 -3.40 -2.78 -0.58
N THR A 16 -3.55 -1.59 -0.01
CA THR A 16 -2.68 -0.45 -0.29
C THR A 16 -1.67 -0.24 0.83
N TYR A 17 -0.45 0.08 0.44
CA TYR A 17 0.63 0.40 1.36
C TYR A 17 1.19 1.79 1.06
N SER A 18 1.42 2.58 2.10
CA SER A 18 2.00 3.92 2.05
C SER A 18 3.40 3.92 2.64
N LYS A 19 4.32 4.66 2.00
CA LYS A 19 5.67 4.85 2.52
C LYS A 19 5.64 5.67 3.80
N LYS A 20 6.56 5.40 4.72
CA LYS A 20 6.76 6.22 5.92
C LYS A 20 8.16 6.83 5.88
N GLY A 21 8.23 8.16 5.87
CA GLY A 21 9.48 8.91 5.87
C GLY A 21 10.07 9.16 4.47
N PRO A 22 11.32 9.64 4.42
CA PRO A 22 12.00 10.00 3.17
C PRO A 22 12.45 8.77 2.38
N THR A 23 12.65 7.62 3.03
CA THR A 23 13.14 6.40 2.38
C THR A 23 12.03 5.62 1.69
N PHE A 24 12.36 5.00 0.55
CA PHE A 24 11.44 4.13 -0.19
C PHE A 24 11.52 2.66 0.25
N LYS A 25 12.34 2.35 1.27
CA LYS A 25 12.59 0.98 1.72
C LYS A 25 11.43 0.37 2.49
N HIS A 26 10.67 1.19 3.23
CA HIS A 26 9.63 0.69 4.14
C HIS A 26 8.25 1.25 3.79
N TRP A 27 7.32 0.34 3.55
CA TRP A 27 5.93 0.60 3.23
C TRP A 27 5.05 -0.12 4.23
N TYR A 28 3.98 0.53 4.65
CA TYR A 28 3.06 0.00 5.66
C TYR A 28 1.64 0.05 5.14
N CYS A 29 0.78 -0.87 5.58
CA CYS A 29 -0.62 -0.83 5.23
C CYS A 29 -1.21 0.57 5.47
N SER A 30 -1.98 1.08 4.52
CA SER A 30 -2.59 2.42 4.62
C SER A 30 -3.53 2.56 5.81
N LYS A 31 -4.04 1.45 6.36
CA LYS A 31 -4.87 1.41 7.56
C LYS A 31 -4.06 1.16 8.85
N ARG A 32 -2.73 1.23 8.81
CA ARG A 32 -1.87 1.07 10.00
C ARG A 32 -2.22 2.05 11.12
N LEU A 33 -2.49 3.32 10.81
CA LEU A 33 -2.82 4.31 11.84
C LEU A 33 -4.29 4.19 12.32
N THR A 34 -5.21 3.87 11.41
CA THR A 34 -6.65 3.83 11.71
C THR A 34 -7.10 2.51 12.35
N LEU A 35 -6.50 1.39 11.96
CA LEU A 35 -6.88 0.03 12.38
C LEU A 35 -5.71 -0.73 13.05
N GLN A 36 -4.60 -0.05 13.34
CA GLN A 36 -3.41 -0.65 13.96
C GLN A 36 -2.86 -1.86 13.19
N CYS A 37 -3.07 -1.89 11.87
CA CYS A 37 -2.65 -2.99 11.01
C CYS A 37 -1.11 -3.14 10.97
N GLY A 38 -0.63 -4.36 11.22
CA GLY A 38 0.80 -4.70 11.26
C GLY A 38 1.46 -4.92 9.90
N ALA A 39 0.66 -5.12 8.85
CA ALA A 39 1.15 -5.46 7.52
C ALA A 39 2.13 -4.42 6.95
N LYS A 40 3.22 -4.91 6.34
CA LYS A 40 4.33 -4.11 5.85
C LYS A 40 4.99 -4.73 4.63
N ILE A 41 5.55 -3.90 3.77
CA ILE A 41 6.37 -4.30 2.62
C ILE A 41 7.73 -3.63 2.76
N LYS A 42 8.79 -4.40 2.51
CA LYS A 42 10.15 -3.89 2.39
C LYS A 42 10.59 -4.00 0.93
N LEU A 43 11.16 -2.91 0.42
CA LEU A 43 11.81 -2.86 -0.88
C LEU A 43 13.33 -2.87 -0.73
N ASP A 44 14.02 -3.43 -1.73
CA ASP A 44 15.45 -3.20 -1.93
C ASP A 44 15.72 -1.85 -2.62
N ASP A 45 17.00 -1.56 -2.86
CA ASP A 45 17.44 -0.34 -3.56
C ASP A 45 17.04 -0.34 -5.05
N GLU A 46 16.72 -1.50 -5.63
CA GLU A 46 16.18 -1.67 -6.99
C GLU A 46 14.63 -1.64 -7.02
N LYS A 47 13.99 -1.27 -5.90
CA LYS A 47 12.53 -1.15 -5.72
C LYS A 47 11.77 -2.49 -5.90
N ARG A 48 12.45 -3.63 -5.76
CA ARG A 48 11.84 -4.96 -5.74
C ARG A 48 11.39 -5.31 -4.32
N ILE A 49 10.30 -6.06 -4.22
CA ILE A 49 9.78 -6.51 -2.92
C ILE A 49 10.70 -7.61 -2.40
N VAL A 50 11.40 -7.33 -1.29
CA VAL A 50 12.24 -8.33 -0.59
C VAL A 50 11.54 -8.94 0.61
N LEU A 51 10.51 -8.27 1.13
CA LEU A 51 9.66 -8.80 2.20
C LEU A 51 8.25 -8.25 2.05
N ALA A 52 7.26 -9.13 2.13
CA ALA A 52 5.85 -8.77 2.20
C ALA A 52 5.22 -9.50 3.38
N ASP A 53 4.91 -8.74 4.43
CA ASP A 53 4.06 -9.19 5.53
C ASP A 53 2.61 -8.82 5.19
N THR A 54 1.83 -9.85 4.88
CA THR A 54 0.45 -9.74 4.42
C THR A 54 -0.55 -10.12 5.51
N ASN A 55 -0.12 -10.11 6.79
CA ASN A 55 -1.03 -10.35 7.90
C ASN A 55 -1.82 -9.08 8.23
N HIS A 56 -3.04 -8.99 7.70
CA HIS A 56 -3.96 -7.88 7.93
C HIS A 56 -5.00 -8.26 8.97
N ASN A 57 -5.28 -7.34 9.89
CA ASN A 57 -6.35 -7.48 10.88
C ASN A 57 -7.69 -6.89 10.42
N HIS A 58 -7.84 -6.63 9.12
CA HIS A 58 -9.01 -5.99 8.55
C HIS A 58 -9.27 -6.47 7.12
N PRO A 59 -10.52 -6.37 6.62
CA PRO A 59 -10.84 -6.71 5.24
C PRO A 59 -10.15 -5.77 4.25
N PRO A 60 -9.92 -6.21 3.00
CA PRO A 60 -9.38 -5.35 1.96
C PRO A 60 -10.30 -4.15 1.67
N PRO A 61 -9.76 -2.95 1.41
CA PRO A 61 -10.56 -1.82 0.96
C PRO A 61 -11.12 -2.08 -0.44
N LYS A 62 -12.24 -1.42 -0.79
CA LYS A 62 -12.74 -1.42 -2.17
C LYS A 62 -11.90 -0.46 -3.01
N ILE A 63 -11.21 -0.98 -4.01
CA ILE A 63 -10.32 -0.20 -4.87
C ILE A 63 -10.83 -0.30 -6.30
N TYR A 64 -11.10 0.84 -6.92
CA TYR A 64 -11.55 0.92 -8.31
C TYR A 64 -10.42 1.49 -9.16
N LYS A 65 -10.16 0.84 -10.30
CA LYS A 65 -9.24 1.34 -11.31
C LYS A 65 -9.99 2.32 -12.20
N THR A 66 -9.47 3.53 -12.36
CA THR A 66 -10.03 4.53 -13.27
C THR A 66 -9.51 4.30 -14.70
N SER A 67 -10.22 4.85 -15.69
CA SER A 67 -9.83 4.82 -17.11
C SER A 67 -8.43 5.38 -17.36
N ASN A 68 -8.00 6.35 -16.54
CA ASN A 68 -6.68 6.98 -16.65
C ASN A 68 -5.54 6.16 -16.01
N GLY A 69 -5.80 4.92 -15.58
CA GLY A 69 -4.79 4.04 -14.97
C GLY A 69 -4.50 4.31 -13.48
N SER A 70 -5.14 5.32 -12.90
CA SER A 70 -5.11 5.60 -11.46
C SER A 70 -6.09 4.71 -10.71
N TYR A 71 -5.98 4.69 -9.38
CA TYR A 71 -6.84 3.93 -8.49
C TYR A 71 -7.53 4.86 -7.50
N VAL A 72 -8.75 4.51 -7.10
CA VAL A 72 -9.48 5.21 -6.04
C VAL A 72 -9.91 4.20 -4.98
N THR A 73 -9.62 4.50 -3.72
CA THR A 73 -10.12 3.71 -2.58
C THR A 73 -11.43 4.30 -2.12
N VAL A 74 -12.49 3.50 -2.16
CA VAL A 74 -13.79 3.83 -1.58
C VAL A 74 -13.80 3.16 -0.20
N SER A 75 -13.77 3.99 0.84
CA SER A 75 -13.83 3.54 2.25
C SER A 75 -15.27 3.43 2.69
#